data_AF-A0A2V6L0S5-F1
#
_entry.id   AF-A0A2V6L0S5-F1
#
_cell.length_a   1.000
_cell.length_b   1.000
_cell.length_c   1.000
_cell.angle_alpha   90.00
_cell.angle_beta   90.00
_cell.angle_gamma   90.00
#
_symmetry.space_group_name_H-M   'P 1'
#
loop_
_entity.id
_entity.type
_entity.pdbx_description
1 polymer ?
#
loop_
_entity_poly.entity_id
_entity_poly.type
_entity_poly.pdbx_seq_one_letter_code
_entity_poly.pdbx_strand_id
1 'polypeptide(L)'
;LAEDTDLTLSLHKHRQRIVYVPDAIAWTEAPESVRTLARQRFRWAYGTLQCLWKHRDMMFNWNYRALGWFSLPSIWFFQIILVAVTPMVDLFLLASLPFGAWRAVMPFVITFLAMDVILATLACILEREPILRAWRILPMRLIYRPMLSYCIWKAILRAVKGAWVSWGKLERTASVPVRV
;
A
#
# COMPACT_ATOMS: atom_id res chain seq x y z
N LEU A 1 -1.07 -0.57 -16.68
CA LEU A 1 -0.73 -1.41 -15.50
C LEU A 1 -1.71 -1.27 -14.32
N ALA A 2 -2.38 -0.12 -14.16
CA ALA A 2 -3.51 0.05 -13.24
C ALA A 2 -4.73 0.58 -14.03
N GLU A 3 -5.27 -0.27 -14.90
CA GLU A 3 -6.36 0.10 -15.83
C GLU A 3 -7.66 0.43 -15.10
N ASP A 4 -7.91 -0.24 -13.97
CA ASP A 4 -9.03 0.00 -13.06
C ASP A 4 -9.00 1.43 -12.47
N THR A 5 -7.85 1.84 -11.97
CA THR A 5 -7.63 3.17 -11.37
C THR A 5 -7.69 4.24 -12.45
N ASP A 6 -7.06 3.98 -13.60
CA ASP A 6 -7.08 4.88 -14.76
C ASP A 6 -8.51 5.11 -15.27
N LEU A 7 -9.29 4.04 -15.42
CA LEU A 7 -10.69 4.10 -15.81
C LEU A 7 -11.52 4.89 -14.79
N THR A 8 -11.35 4.59 -13.50
CA THR A 8 -12.04 5.28 -12.39
C THR A 8 -11.79 6.79 -12.41
N LEU A 9 -10.53 7.21 -12.55
CA LEU A 9 -10.18 8.63 -12.64
C LEU A 9 -10.71 9.28 -13.92
N SER A 10 -10.69 8.55 -15.04
CA SER A 10 -11.27 9.01 -16.31
C SER A 10 -12.78 9.21 -16.21
N LEU A 11 -13.52 8.28 -15.59
CA LEU A 11 -14.95 8.42 -15.33
C LEU A 11 -15.25 9.65 -14.46
N HIS A 12 -14.45 9.90 -13.43
CA HIS A 12 -14.56 11.12 -12.64
C HIS A 12 -14.29 12.39 -13.46
N LYS A 13 -13.35 12.37 -14.42
CA LYS A 13 -13.16 13.48 -15.36
C LYS A 13 -14.41 13.75 -16.20
N HIS A 14 -15.12 12.69 -16.59
CA HIS A 14 -16.39 12.76 -17.32
C HIS A 14 -17.62 13.00 -16.42
N ARG A 15 -17.43 13.43 -15.16
CA ARG A 15 -18.50 13.75 -14.21
C ARG A 15 -19.46 12.57 -13.93
N GLN A 16 -19.00 11.35 -14.16
CA GLN A 16 -19.77 10.15 -13.84
C GLN A 16 -19.80 9.93 -12.32
N ARG A 17 -20.89 9.33 -11.85
CA ARG A 17 -21.05 8.97 -10.43
C ARG A 17 -20.49 7.58 -10.20
N ILE A 18 -19.48 7.49 -9.33
CA ILE A 18 -18.93 6.22 -8.85
C ILE A 18 -19.55 5.91 -7.50
N VAL A 19 -20.14 4.74 -7.35
CA VAL A 19 -20.82 4.29 -6.14
C VAL A 19 -20.13 3.04 -5.59
N TYR A 20 -19.96 3.00 -4.27
CA TYR A 20 -19.47 1.82 -3.56
C TYR A 20 -20.66 0.91 -3.25
N VAL A 21 -20.58 -0.35 -3.67
CA VAL A 21 -21.60 -1.37 -3.45
C VAL A 21 -21.00 -2.45 -2.54
N PRO A 22 -21.30 -2.46 -1.23
CA PRO A 22 -20.66 -3.38 -0.28
C PRO A 22 -20.98 -4.85 -0.55
N ASP A 23 -22.14 -5.14 -1.14
CA ASP A 23 -22.60 -6.51 -1.42
C ASP A 23 -22.04 -7.09 -2.74
N ALA A 24 -21.26 -6.31 -3.49
CA ALA A 24 -20.63 -6.77 -4.73
C ALA A 24 -19.40 -7.63 -4.40
N ILE A 25 -19.55 -8.95 -4.45
CA ILE A 25 -18.49 -9.92 -4.12
C ILE A 25 -17.74 -10.34 -5.39
N ALA A 26 -16.41 -10.24 -5.37
CA ALA A 26 -15.53 -10.76 -6.42
C ALA A 26 -14.47 -11.70 -5.81
N TRP A 27 -14.47 -12.95 -6.25
CA TRP A 27 -13.48 -13.94 -5.81
C TRP A 27 -12.15 -13.72 -6.54
N THR A 28 -11.05 -13.65 -5.79
CA THR A 28 -9.70 -13.50 -6.35
C THR A 28 -8.72 -14.45 -5.67
N GLU A 29 -7.78 -14.96 -6.44
CA GLU A 29 -6.69 -15.79 -5.91
C GLU A 29 -5.66 -14.90 -5.19
N ALA A 30 -5.33 -15.26 -3.94
CA ALA A 30 -4.29 -14.60 -3.18
C ALA A 30 -2.90 -15.13 -3.57
N PRO A 31 -1.85 -14.30 -3.60
CA PRO A 31 -0.50 -14.76 -3.91
C PRO A 31 0.04 -15.68 -2.81
N GLU A 32 0.52 -16.86 -3.18
CA GLU A 32 1.01 -17.88 -2.24
C GLU A 32 2.48 -17.70 -1.84
N SER A 33 3.24 -16.84 -2.54
CA SER A 33 4.66 -16.60 -2.24
C SER A 33 4.98 -15.11 -2.09
N VAL A 34 5.97 -14.81 -1.24
CA VAL A 34 6.48 -13.45 -1.03
C VAL A 34 7.00 -12.85 -2.35
N ARG A 35 7.61 -13.67 -3.22
CA ARG A 35 8.08 -13.23 -4.54
C ARG A 35 6.91 -12.80 -5.43
N THR A 36 5.82 -13.57 -5.48
CA THR A 36 4.64 -13.23 -6.26
C THR A 36 3.92 -12.01 -5.68
N LEU A 37 3.84 -11.91 -4.35
CA LEU A 37 3.32 -10.73 -3.67
C LEU A 37 4.15 -9.47 -3.98
N ALA A 38 5.48 -9.55 -3.93
CA ALA A 38 6.35 -8.42 -4.25
C ALA A 38 6.21 -7.97 -5.72
N ARG A 39 6.10 -8.93 -6.67
CA ARG A 39 5.80 -8.62 -8.08
C ARG A 39 4.48 -7.87 -8.23
N GLN A 40 3.43 -8.33 -7.52
CA GLN A 40 2.13 -7.68 -7.52
C GLN A 40 2.19 -6.26 -6.94
N ARG A 41 2.80 -6.09 -5.77
CA ARG A 41 2.92 -4.79 -5.10
C ARG A 41 3.77 -3.81 -5.89
N PHE A 42 4.84 -4.26 -6.54
CA PHE A 42 5.59 -3.44 -7.49
C PHE A 42 4.71 -2.97 -8.66
N ARG A 43 3.91 -3.86 -9.26
CA ARG A 43 3.00 -3.50 -10.35
C ARG A 43 1.98 -2.45 -9.91
N TRP A 44 1.40 -2.62 -8.71
CA TRP A 44 0.44 -1.67 -8.16
C TRP A 44 1.09 -0.32 -7.90
N ALA A 45 2.22 -0.28 -7.18
CA ALA A 45 2.98 0.94 -6.94
C ALA A 45 3.32 1.69 -8.24
N TYR A 46 3.83 0.97 -9.24
CA TYR A 46 4.19 1.55 -10.53
C TYR A 46 2.95 2.04 -11.30
N GLY A 47 1.88 1.24 -11.36
CA GLY A 47 0.63 1.61 -12.02
C GLY A 47 -0.03 2.83 -11.37
N THR A 48 -0.03 2.91 -10.04
CA THR A 48 -0.52 4.08 -9.30
C THR A 48 0.28 5.34 -9.65
N LEU A 49 1.62 5.27 -9.71
CA LEU A 49 2.45 6.39 -10.14
C LEU A 49 2.11 6.85 -11.56
N GLN A 50 1.90 5.90 -12.49
CA GLN A 50 1.49 6.22 -13.87
C GLN A 50 0.14 6.93 -13.91
N CYS A 51 -0.87 6.43 -13.17
CA CYS A 51 -2.19 7.05 -13.09
C CYS A 51 -2.14 8.44 -12.46
N LEU A 52 -1.43 8.60 -11.34
CA LEU A 52 -1.25 9.89 -10.67
C LEU A 52 -0.59 10.92 -11.60
N TRP A 53 0.41 10.49 -12.38
CA TRP A 53 1.08 11.36 -13.33
C TRP A 53 0.19 11.75 -14.52
N LYS A 54 -0.54 10.77 -15.08
CA LYS A 54 -1.47 10.97 -16.20
C LYS A 54 -2.65 11.88 -15.82
N HIS A 55 -3.15 11.76 -14.59
CA HIS A 55 -4.29 12.53 -14.06
C HIS A 55 -3.86 13.66 -13.11
N ARG A 56 -2.61 14.14 -13.22
CA ARG A 56 -2.06 15.19 -12.34
C ARG A 56 -2.84 16.50 -12.39
N ASP A 57 -3.54 16.78 -13.49
CA ASP A 57 -4.43 17.92 -13.70
C ASP A 57 -5.67 17.93 -12.78
N MET A 58 -6.01 16.77 -12.21
CA MET A 58 -7.09 16.64 -11.23
C MET A 58 -6.64 16.99 -9.80
N MET A 59 -5.33 16.95 -9.54
CA MET A 59 -4.77 17.17 -8.22
C MET A 59 -4.87 18.66 -7.84
N PHE A 60 -5.31 18.93 -6.61
CA PHE A 60 -5.59 20.29 -6.10
C PHE A 60 -6.58 21.11 -6.93
N ASN A 61 -7.41 20.44 -7.72
CA ASN A 61 -8.39 21.08 -8.58
C ASN A 61 -9.77 21.05 -7.92
N TRP A 62 -10.31 22.23 -7.63
CA TRP A 62 -11.61 22.43 -6.97
C TRP A 62 -12.77 21.82 -7.76
N ASN A 63 -12.64 21.67 -9.08
CA ASN A 63 -13.65 21.02 -9.91
C ASN A 63 -13.92 19.58 -9.44
N TYR A 64 -12.93 18.88 -8.88
CA TYR A 64 -13.07 17.51 -8.40
C TYR A 64 -13.27 17.41 -6.88
N ARG A 65 -13.44 18.54 -6.18
CA ARG A 65 -13.72 18.63 -4.74
C ARG A 65 -12.80 17.72 -3.92
N ALA A 66 -13.38 16.77 -3.16
CA ALA A 66 -12.65 15.90 -2.26
C ALA A 66 -11.66 14.96 -3.00
N LEU A 67 -11.97 14.53 -4.22
CA LEU A 67 -11.06 13.69 -5.01
C LEU A 67 -9.76 14.44 -5.31
N GLY A 68 -9.87 15.69 -5.76
CA GLY A 68 -8.72 16.52 -6.14
C GLY A 68 -7.91 17.02 -4.94
N TRP A 69 -8.58 17.37 -3.85
CA TRP A 69 -7.93 17.99 -2.67
C TRP A 69 -7.54 17.02 -1.56
N PHE A 70 -8.22 15.88 -1.42
CA PHE A 70 -7.93 14.92 -0.35
C PHE A 70 -7.47 13.58 -0.91
N SER A 71 -8.20 12.96 -1.82
CA SER A 71 -7.89 11.61 -2.28
C SER A 71 -6.57 11.55 -3.06
N LEU A 72 -6.39 12.33 -4.13
CA LEU A 72 -5.15 12.29 -4.92
C LEU A 72 -3.90 12.72 -4.14
N PRO A 73 -3.92 13.82 -3.37
CA PRO A 73 -2.79 14.21 -2.54
C PRO A 73 -2.47 13.19 -1.44
N SER A 74 -3.48 12.56 -0.85
CA SER A 74 -3.25 11.53 0.18
C SER A 74 -2.56 10.29 -0.39
N ILE A 75 -2.83 9.90 -1.65
CA ILE A 75 -2.10 8.79 -2.30
C ILE A 75 -0.62 9.17 -2.48
N TRP A 76 -0.32 10.37 -2.99
CA TRP A 76 1.06 10.85 -3.10
C TRP A 76 1.78 10.85 -1.75
N PHE A 77 1.13 11.39 -0.73
CA PHE A 77 1.76 11.55 0.58
C PHE A 77 1.91 10.22 1.33
N PHE A 78 0.81 9.52 1.58
CA PHE A 78 0.82 8.34 2.44
C PHE A 78 1.34 7.08 1.74
N GLN A 79 1.05 6.88 0.45
CA GLN A 79 1.46 5.65 -0.23
C GLN A 79 2.84 5.76 -0.89
N ILE A 80 3.19 6.94 -1.42
CA ILE A 80 4.47 7.13 -2.12
C ILE A 80 5.51 7.72 -1.19
N ILE A 81 5.33 8.97 -0.73
CA ILE A 81 6.36 9.72 0.01
C ILE A 81 6.68 9.07 1.35
N LEU A 82 5.66 8.83 2.19
CA LEU A 82 5.86 8.30 3.54
C LEU A 82 6.49 6.89 3.53
N VAL A 83 6.08 6.05 2.58
CA VAL A 83 6.67 4.72 2.39
C VAL A 83 8.08 4.81 1.82
N ALA A 84 8.38 5.75 0.93
CA ALA A 84 9.73 5.95 0.40
C ALA A 84 10.71 6.46 1.47
N VAL A 85 10.25 7.28 2.44
CA VAL A 85 11.08 7.78 3.55
C VAL A 85 11.36 6.71 4.60
N THR A 86 10.48 5.72 4.73
CA THR A 86 10.56 4.65 5.75
C THR A 86 11.94 3.98 5.86
N PRO A 87 12.58 3.49 4.76
CA PRO A 87 13.90 2.84 4.85
C PRO A 87 15.00 3.75 5.37
N MET A 88 14.88 5.07 5.14
CA MET A 88 15.86 6.05 5.63
C MET A 88 15.74 6.21 7.15
N VAL A 89 14.51 6.25 7.68
CA VAL A 89 14.26 6.24 9.14
C VAL A 89 14.80 4.97 9.77
N ASP A 90 14.50 3.81 9.17
CA ASP A 90 14.97 2.52 9.68
C ASP A 90 16.50 2.43 9.63
N LEU A 91 17.15 2.97 8.59
CA LEU A 91 18.61 3.04 8.48
C LEU A 91 19.22 3.91 9.58
N PHE A 92 18.68 5.12 9.81
CA PHE A 92 19.17 5.99 10.90
C PHE A 92 18.98 5.36 12.27
N LEU A 93 17.86 4.67 12.47
CA LEU A 93 17.60 3.92 13.69
C LEU A 93 18.69 2.86 13.93
N LEU A 94 18.96 2.02 12.93
CA LEU A 94 19.96 0.97 13.01
C LEU A 94 21.38 1.53 13.17
N ALA A 95 21.72 2.59 12.43
CA ALA A 95 23.02 3.26 12.51
C ALA A 95 23.27 3.91 13.88
N SER A 96 22.21 4.27 14.63
CA SER A 96 22.34 4.85 15.97
C SER A 96 22.66 3.81 17.06
N LEU A 97 22.41 2.51 16.82
CA LEU A 97 22.54 1.47 17.85
C LEU A 97 23.97 1.30 18.41
N PRO A 98 25.04 1.31 17.59
CA PRO A 98 26.42 1.20 18.10
C PRO A 98 26.83 2.35 19.03
N PHE A 99 26.17 3.51 18.93
CA PHE A 99 26.44 4.69 19.74
C PHE A 99 25.69 4.71 21.08
N GLY A 100 25.11 3.58 21.49
CA GLY A 100 24.39 3.46 22.76
C GLY A 100 22.95 3.99 22.75
N ALA A 101 22.43 4.41 21.59
CA ALA A 101 21.08 4.94 21.45
C ALA A 101 19.97 3.91 21.74
N TRP A 102 20.30 2.61 21.80
CA TRP A 102 19.35 1.53 22.08
C TRP A 102 18.53 1.75 23.35
N ARG A 103 19.10 2.39 24.39
CA ARG A 103 18.39 2.68 25.64
C ARG A 103 17.23 3.66 25.45
N ALA A 104 17.38 4.63 24.54
CA ALA A 104 16.33 5.59 24.21
C ALA A 104 15.36 5.04 23.14
N VAL A 105 15.88 4.25 22.19
CA VAL A 105 15.13 3.70 21.06
C VAL A 105 14.21 2.55 21.46
N MET A 106 14.66 1.64 22.32
CA MET A 106 13.90 0.44 22.66
C MET A 106 12.54 0.73 23.31
N PRO A 107 12.41 1.64 24.30
CA PRO A 107 11.11 2.01 24.84
C PRO A 107 10.15 2.53 23.75
N PHE A 108 10.64 3.38 22.85
CA PHE A 108 9.85 3.91 21.75
C PHE A 108 9.35 2.78 20.82
N VAL A 109 10.22 1.87 20.41
CA VAL A 109 9.85 0.74 19.54
C VAL A 109 8.81 -0.16 20.22
N ILE A 110 8.99 -0.46 21.51
CA ILE A 110 8.05 -1.29 22.27
C ILE A 110 6.70 -0.61 22.39
N THR A 111 6.66 0.66 22.80
CA THR A 111 5.40 1.43 22.92
C THR A 111 4.69 1.53 21.58
N PHE A 112 5.42 1.75 20.49
CA PHE A 112 4.86 1.84 19.16
C PHE A 112 4.26 0.50 18.68
N LEU A 113 4.99 -0.62 18.85
CA LEU A 113 4.48 -1.95 18.52
C LEU A 113 3.28 -2.36 19.40
N ALA A 114 3.30 -1.99 20.68
CA ALA A 114 2.17 -2.22 21.57
C ALA A 114 0.92 -1.45 21.10
N MET A 115 1.10 -0.19 20.70
CA MET A 115 0.02 0.63 20.16
C MET A 115 -0.59 0.02 18.88
N ASP A 116 0.24 -0.51 17.99
CA ASP A 116 -0.24 -1.22 16.80
C ASP A 116 -1.08 -2.45 17.13
N VAL A 117 -0.64 -3.25 18.11
CA VAL A 117 -1.38 -4.44 18.53
C VAL A 117 -2.72 -4.03 19.17
N ILE A 118 -2.75 -2.95 19.95
CA ILE A 118 -3.98 -2.40 20.52
C ILE A 118 -4.95 -1.96 19.42
N LEU A 119 -4.48 -1.19 18.44
CA LEU A 119 -5.29 -0.74 17.31
C LEU A 119 -5.80 -1.91 16.47
N ALA A 120 -4.95 -2.90 16.19
CA ALA A 120 -5.33 -4.10 15.46
C ALA A 120 -6.38 -4.92 16.25
N THR A 121 -6.24 -5.00 17.56
CA THR A 121 -7.22 -5.66 18.44
C THR A 121 -8.56 -4.95 18.41
N LEU A 122 -8.56 -3.62 18.49
CA LEU A 122 -9.78 -2.81 18.40
C LEU A 122 -10.47 -3.02 17.04
N ALA A 123 -9.72 -3.05 15.95
CA ALA A 123 -10.26 -3.34 14.62
C ALA A 123 -10.90 -4.75 14.56
N CYS A 124 -10.24 -5.78 15.10
CA CYS A 124 -10.82 -7.12 15.18
C CYS A 124 -12.13 -7.15 15.98
N ILE A 125 -12.22 -6.40 17.08
CA ILE A 125 -13.46 -6.30 17.87
C ILE A 125 -14.58 -5.64 17.06
N LEU A 126 -14.28 -4.54 16.36
CA LEU A 126 -15.25 -3.82 15.52
C LEU A 126 -15.76 -4.68 14.35
N GLU A 127 -14.87 -5.44 13.71
CA GLU A 127 -15.19 -6.34 12.59
C GLU A 127 -15.71 -7.72 13.04
N ARG A 128 -15.79 -7.98 14.36
CA ARG A 128 -16.19 -9.28 14.96
C ARG A 128 -15.31 -10.45 14.51
N GLU A 129 -14.04 -10.19 14.31
CA GLU A 129 -13.02 -11.16 13.93
C GLU A 129 -12.22 -11.64 15.16
N PRO A 130 -11.65 -12.86 15.14
CA PRO A 130 -10.96 -13.39 16.31
C PRO A 130 -9.70 -12.57 16.60
N ILE A 131 -9.54 -12.17 17.86
CA ILE A 131 -8.46 -11.30 18.35
C ILE A 131 -7.07 -11.87 18.03
N LEU A 132 -6.92 -13.20 17.92
CA LEU A 132 -5.67 -13.82 17.51
C LEU A 132 -5.16 -13.32 16.14
N ARG A 133 -6.05 -12.83 15.26
CA ARG A 133 -5.67 -12.23 13.98
C ARG A 133 -4.93 -10.90 14.16
N ALA A 134 -5.10 -10.18 15.27
CA ALA A 134 -4.40 -8.93 15.55
C ALA A 134 -2.87 -9.14 15.57
N TRP A 135 -2.40 -10.31 16.01
CA TRP A 135 -0.96 -10.65 16.00
C TRP A 135 -0.32 -10.62 14.61
N ARG A 136 -1.13 -10.73 13.53
CA ARG A 136 -0.64 -10.60 12.15
C ARG A 136 -0.08 -9.19 11.84
N ILE A 137 -0.34 -8.20 12.69
CA ILE A 137 0.24 -6.85 12.54
C ILE A 137 1.77 -6.86 12.69
N LEU A 138 2.32 -7.76 13.50
CA LEU A 138 3.77 -7.86 13.70
C LEU A 138 4.53 -8.35 12.46
N PRO A 139 4.19 -9.51 11.84
CA PRO A 139 4.83 -9.91 10.59
C PRO A 139 4.52 -8.92 9.45
N MET A 140 3.32 -8.31 9.44
CA MET A 140 3.01 -7.22 8.50
C MET A 140 4.00 -6.05 8.64
N ARG A 141 4.33 -5.66 9.87
CA ARG A 141 5.22 -4.53 10.13
C ARG A 141 6.69 -4.86 9.92
N LEU A 142 7.15 -6.04 10.30
CA LEU A 142 8.57 -6.42 10.23
C LEU A 142 8.98 -7.00 8.88
N ILE A 143 8.07 -7.66 8.15
CA ILE A 143 8.39 -8.34 6.90
C ILE A 143 7.77 -7.60 5.71
N TYR A 144 6.46 -7.37 5.76
CA TYR A 144 5.75 -6.81 4.61
C TYR A 144 6.09 -5.33 4.38
N ARG A 145 6.19 -4.50 5.43
CA ARG A 145 6.53 -3.07 5.28
C ARG A 145 7.89 -2.83 4.61
N PRO A 146 9.00 -3.50 4.99
CA PRO A 146 10.27 -3.38 4.26
C PRO A 146 10.16 -3.84 2.80
N MET A 147 9.46 -4.95 2.55
CA MET A 147 9.20 -5.44 1.18
C MET A 147 8.44 -4.41 0.34
N LEU A 148 7.39 -3.80 0.91
CA LEU A 148 6.61 -2.76 0.24
C LEU A 148 7.47 -1.53 -0.04
N SER A 149 8.29 -1.12 0.92
CA SER A 149 9.20 0.03 0.78
C SER A 149 10.21 -0.19 -0.35
N TYR A 150 10.78 -1.39 -0.44
CA TYR A 150 11.62 -1.79 -1.56
C TYR A 150 10.87 -1.74 -2.90
N CYS A 151 9.62 -2.22 -2.95
CA CYS A 151 8.81 -2.18 -4.17
C CYS A 151 8.51 -0.74 -4.62
N ILE A 152 8.21 0.16 -3.68
CA ILE A 152 7.95 1.59 -3.95
C ILE A 152 9.22 2.26 -4.48
N TRP A 153 10.37 2.06 -3.84
CA TRP A 153 11.64 2.59 -4.32
C TRP A 153 11.98 2.10 -5.73
N LYS A 154 11.82 0.80 -5.97
CA LYS A 154 12.02 0.22 -7.29
C LYS A 154 11.06 0.83 -8.32
N ALA A 155 9.80 1.08 -7.96
CA ALA A 155 8.81 1.71 -8.83
C ALA A 155 9.18 3.16 -9.16
N ILE A 156 9.56 3.96 -8.16
CA ILE A 156 10.02 5.34 -8.33
C ILE A 156 11.23 5.39 -9.28
N LEU A 157 12.26 4.56 -9.03
CA LEU A 157 13.46 4.52 -9.88
C LEU A 157 13.15 4.14 -11.33
N ARG A 158 12.21 3.21 -11.55
CA ARG A 158 11.77 2.81 -12.89
C ARG A 158 10.96 3.91 -13.57
N ALA A 159 10.15 4.66 -12.81
CA ALA A 159 9.32 5.73 -13.32
C ALA A 159 10.18 6.92 -13.76
N VAL A 160 11.17 7.29 -12.94
CA VAL A 160 12.15 8.34 -13.27
C VAL A 160 12.96 7.98 -14.52
N LYS A 161 13.32 6.70 -14.70
CA LYS A 161 14.02 6.22 -15.90
C LYS A 161 13.13 6.11 -17.15
N GLY A 162 11.83 6.40 -17.06
CA GLY A 162 10.89 6.26 -18.17
C GLY A 162 10.75 4.83 -18.68
N ALA A 163 11.04 3.82 -17.84
CA ALA A 163 11.06 2.44 -18.28
C ALA A 163 9.64 1.92 -18.54
N TRP A 164 9.38 1.39 -19.74
CA TRP A 164 8.14 0.68 -20.00
C TRP A 164 8.14 -0.66 -19.23
N VAL A 165 7.18 -0.81 -18.33
CA VAL A 165 6.99 -2.06 -17.57
C VAL A 165 5.86 -2.84 -18.23
N SER A 166 6.18 -4.01 -18.76
CA SER A 166 5.19 -4.90 -19.38
C SER A 166 4.29 -5.57 -18.34
N TRP A 167 3.07 -5.93 -18.75
CA TRP A 167 2.14 -6.71 -17.94
C TRP A 167 2.66 -8.15 -17.80
N GLY A 168 3.25 -8.47 -16.65
CA GLY A 168 3.63 -9.84 -16.34
C GLY A 168 2.38 -10.73 -16.15
N LYS A 169 2.40 -11.96 -16.68
CA LYS A 169 1.35 -12.95 -16.42
C LYS A 169 1.28 -13.22 -14.91
N LEU A 170 0.06 -13.23 -14.37
CA LEU A 170 -0.20 -13.68 -13.01
C LEU A 170 -0.12 -15.21 -13.01
N GLU A 171 0.77 -15.79 -12.22
CA GLU A 171 0.78 -17.23 -11.94
C GLU A 171 -0.47 -17.55 -11.12
N ARG A 172 -1.39 -18.34 -11.68
CA ARG A 172 -2.61 -18.82 -11.03
C ARG A 172 -2.38 -20.26 -10.58
N THR A 173 -2.54 -20.52 -9.30
CA THR A 173 -2.33 -21.85 -8.71
C THR A 173 -3.63 -22.65 -8.61
N ALA A 174 -4.80 -22.02 -8.77
CA ALA A 174 -6.12 -22.66 -8.70
C ALA A 174 -6.29 -23.55 -7.44
N SER A 175 -5.67 -23.16 -6.33
CA SER A 175 -5.55 -23.97 -5.10
C SER A 175 -6.82 -24.01 -4.25
N VAL A 176 -7.81 -23.16 -4.55
CA VAL A 176 -9.06 -23.07 -3.77
C VAL A 176 -10.26 -23.43 -4.65
N PRO A 177 -11.04 -24.48 -4.32
CA PRO A 177 -12.30 -24.75 -4.99
C PRO A 177 -13.31 -23.66 -4.62
N VAL A 178 -13.95 -23.07 -5.64
CA VAL A 178 -15.05 -22.11 -5.43
C VAL A 178 -16.23 -22.89 -4.84
N ARG A 179 -16.54 -22.66 -3.56
CA ARG A 179 -17.83 -23.09 -2.99
C ARG A 179 -18.89 -22.12 -3.53
N VAL A 180 -19.59 -22.57 -4.57
CA VAL A 180 -20.81 -21.92 -5.09
C VAL A 180 -21.96 -22.24 -4.15
#